data_AF-A0A351A2F1-F1
#
_entry.id   AF-A0A351A2F1-F1
#
_cell.length_a   1.000
_cell.length_b   1.000
_cell.length_c   1.000
_cell.angle_alpha   90.00
_cell.angle_beta   90.00
_cell.angle_gamma   90.00
#
_symmetry.space_group_name_H-M   'P 1'
#
loop_
_entity.id
_entity.type
_entity.pdbx_description
1 polymer ?
#
loop_
_entity_poly.entity_id
_entity_poly.type
_entity_poly.pdbx_seq_one_letter_code
_entity_poly.pdbx_strand_id
1 'polypeptide(L)'
;RDPARPLGWNNVVFENVGMPHVFWELQGEQVANITENADGTKNVQLSLAKPGKLSVEEYDKAVADLVSFMVWMSEPIAEKRKAIGTVVLIFLAGLFVLSYALKKNYWKDIH
;
A
#
# COMPACT_ATOMS: atom_id res chain seq x y z
N ARG A 1 -20.24 9.70 9.40
CA ARG A 1 -20.21 9.88 10.87
C ARG A 1 -20.70 8.61 11.54
N ASP A 2 -20.17 8.28 12.72
CA ASP A 2 -20.49 7.06 13.48
C ASP A 2 -20.99 7.43 14.89
N PRO A 3 -22.30 7.28 15.18
CA PRO A 3 -22.89 7.60 16.48
C PRO A 3 -22.38 6.74 17.64
N ALA A 4 -21.83 5.55 17.38
CA ALA A 4 -21.31 4.66 18.42
C ALA A 4 -19.95 5.12 18.97
N ARG A 5 -19.32 6.10 18.31
CA ARG A 5 -18.00 6.63 18.68
C ARG A 5 -18.16 7.94 19.46
N PRO A 6 -17.42 8.15 20.58
CA PRO A 6 -17.49 9.38 21.36
C PRO A 6 -17.26 10.67 20.57
N LEU A 7 -16.43 10.61 19.53
CA LEU A 7 -16.13 11.75 18.65
C LEU A 7 -16.97 11.78 17.37
N GLY A 8 -17.84 10.80 17.13
CA GLY A 8 -18.66 10.74 15.91
C GLY A 8 -17.91 10.33 14.64
N TRP A 9 -16.65 9.91 14.75
CA TRP A 9 -15.78 9.55 13.62
C TRP A 9 -15.28 8.12 13.73
N ASN A 10 -15.15 7.47 12.57
CA ASN A 10 -14.59 6.14 12.41
C ASN A 10 -13.85 6.06 11.07
N ASN A 11 -13.09 4.99 10.83
CA ASN A 11 -12.27 4.81 9.64
C ASN A 11 -12.45 3.38 9.09
N VAL A 12 -12.49 3.27 7.77
CA VAL A 12 -12.74 2.01 7.05
C VAL A 12 -11.53 1.07 6.99
N VAL A 13 -10.32 1.61 7.13
CA VAL A 13 -9.05 0.87 7.14
C VAL A 13 -8.62 0.53 8.57
N PHE A 14 -8.79 1.47 9.50
CA PHE A 14 -8.45 1.27 10.92
C PHE A 14 -9.65 1.59 11.79
N GLU A 15 -10.43 0.57 12.18
CA GLU A 15 -11.66 0.78 12.93
C GLU A 15 -11.40 1.40 14.31
N ASN A 16 -12.38 2.12 14.82
CA ASN A 16 -12.40 2.63 16.19
C ASN A 16 -11.27 3.60 16.53
N VAL A 17 -10.81 4.39 15.56
CA VAL A 17 -9.82 5.46 15.80
C VAL A 17 -10.34 6.45 16.84
N GLY A 18 -9.44 6.93 17.68
CA GLY A 18 -9.73 7.91 18.73
C GLY A 18 -9.66 9.36 18.25
N MET A 19 -9.46 9.62 16.95
CA MET A 19 -9.39 10.97 16.41
C MET A 19 -10.04 11.07 15.02
N PRO A 20 -10.60 12.24 14.65
CA PRO A 20 -11.04 12.51 13.28
C PRO A 20 -9.87 12.48 12.30
N HIS A 21 -10.18 12.34 11.01
CA HIS A 21 -9.17 12.43 9.97
C HIS A 21 -8.50 13.82 9.98
N VAL A 22 -7.17 13.87 10.09
CA VAL A 22 -6.39 15.12 10.16
C VAL A 22 -6.66 16.08 8.99
N PHE A 23 -6.91 15.57 7.78
CA PHE A 23 -7.18 16.39 6.58
C PHE A 23 -8.67 16.53 6.24
N TRP A 24 -9.57 16.32 7.21
CA TRP A 24 -11.01 16.40 6.99
C TRP A 24 -11.47 17.76 6.40
N GLU A 25 -10.80 18.87 6.72
CA GLU A 25 -11.12 20.18 6.14
C GLU A 25 -10.78 20.28 4.65
N LEU A 26 -9.73 19.57 4.21
CA LEU A 26 -9.30 19.56 2.80
C LEU A 26 -10.17 18.59 1.99
N GLN A 27 -10.42 17.40 2.55
CA GLN A 27 -11.20 16.34 1.91
C GLN A 27 -12.71 16.61 1.90
N GLY A 28 -13.22 17.21 2.97
CA GLY A 28 -14.65 17.28 3.26
C GLY A 28 -15.12 16.16 4.20
N GLU A 29 -16.38 16.25 4.60
CA GLU A 29 -17.00 15.27 5.49
C GLU A 29 -17.58 14.12 4.65
N GLN A 30 -17.15 12.89 4.96
CA GLN A 30 -17.64 11.68 4.30
C GLN A 30 -18.62 10.89 5.18
N VAL A 31 -19.60 10.27 4.53
CA VAL A 31 -20.58 9.37 5.16
C VAL A 31 -20.49 8.01 4.49
N ALA A 32 -20.34 6.98 5.32
CA ALA A 32 -20.33 5.59 4.92
C ALA A 32 -21.76 5.08 4.73
N ASN A 33 -22.10 4.69 3.51
CA ASN A 33 -23.28 3.91 3.19
C ASN A 33 -22.88 2.44 3.31
N ILE A 34 -23.39 1.77 4.34
CA ILE A 34 -23.09 0.36 4.63
C ILE A 34 -24.22 -0.47 4.06
N THR A 35 -23.91 -1.32 3.08
CA THR A 35 -24.83 -2.32 2.53
C THR A 35 -24.38 -3.70 2.99
N GLU A 36 -25.28 -4.44 3.63
CA GLU A 36 -25.02 -5.80 4.09
C GLU A 36 -25.52 -6.77 3.01
N ASN A 37 -24.60 -7.52 2.40
CA ASN A 37 -24.96 -8.55 1.45
C ASN A 37 -25.51 -9.78 2.20
N ALA A 38 -26.34 -10.58 1.53
CA ALA A 38 -26.91 -11.81 2.08
C ALA A 38 -25.85 -12.81 2.61
N ASP A 39 -24.61 -12.71 2.13
CA ASP A 39 -23.47 -13.53 2.54
C ASP A 39 -22.72 -13.00 3.79
N GLY A 40 -23.28 -12.01 4.50
CA GLY A 40 -22.67 -11.42 5.70
C GLY A 40 -21.48 -10.48 5.43
N THR A 41 -21.16 -10.22 4.16
CA THR A 41 -20.11 -9.27 3.76
C THR A 41 -20.67 -7.84 3.74
N LYS A 42 -20.04 -6.93 4.49
CA LYS A 42 -20.41 -5.51 4.53
C LYS A 42 -19.67 -4.75 3.42
N ASN A 43 -20.43 -4.19 2.48
CA ASN A 43 -19.93 -3.24 1.50
C ASN A 43 -20.04 -1.83 2.10
N VAL A 44 -18.91 -1.13 2.17
CA VAL A 44 -18.85 0.24 2.69
C VAL A 44 -18.51 1.19 1.54
N GLN A 45 -19.49 1.97 1.11
CA GLN A 45 -19.29 3.02 0.11
C GLN A 45 -19.25 4.38 0.80
N LEU A 46 -18.16 5.13 0.60
CA LEU A 46 -18.06 6.49 1.11
C LEU A 46 -18.69 7.47 0.11
N SER A 47 -19.50 8.38 0.63
CA SER A 47 -20.12 9.46 -0.13
C SER A 47 -19.80 10.81 0.52
N LEU A 48 -19.58 11.83 -0.31
CA LEU A 48 -19.27 13.17 0.17
C LEU A 48 -20.54 13.84 0.68
N ALA A 49 -20.62 14.06 1.99
CA ALA A 49 -21.75 14.74 2.62
C ALA A 49 -21.57 16.26 2.67
N LYS A 50 -20.32 16.73 2.85
CA LYS A 50 -19.97 18.14 2.81
C LYS A 50 -18.65 18.34 2.07
N PRO A 51 -18.58 19.23 1.07
CA PRO A 51 -17.34 19.48 0.34
C PRO A 51 -16.26 20.08 1.24
N GLY A 52 -15.01 19.69 1.00
CA GLY A 52 -13.83 20.26 1.63
C GLY A 52 -13.32 21.51 0.90
N LYS A 53 -12.12 21.96 1.29
CA LYS A 53 -11.40 23.06 0.62
C LYS A 53 -10.84 22.65 -0.75
N LEU A 54 -10.58 21.37 -0.97
CA LEU A 54 -10.11 20.83 -2.24
C LEU A 54 -11.22 20.05 -2.94
N SER A 55 -11.18 20.01 -4.27
CA SER A 55 -11.95 19.02 -5.01
C SER A 55 -11.44 17.60 -4.71
N VAL A 56 -12.26 16.59 -5.01
CA VAL A 56 -11.89 15.17 -4.77
C VAL A 56 -10.59 14.82 -5.52
N GLU A 57 -10.49 15.24 -6.78
CA GLU A 57 -9.29 14.98 -7.60
C GLU A 57 -8.04 15.67 -7.07
N GLU A 58 -8.15 16.93 -6.62
CA GLU A 58 -7.03 17.66 -6.01
C GLU A 58 -6.60 17.04 -4.68
N TYR A 59 -7.57 16.60 -3.87
CA TYR A 59 -7.29 15.92 -2.62
C TYR A 59 -6.54 14.60 -2.84
N ASP A 60 -7.02 13.78 -3.77
CA ASP A 60 -6.39 12.50 -4.12
C ASP A 60 -4.98 12.71 -4.65
N LYS A 61 -4.77 13.73 -5.49
CA LYS A 61 -3.45 14.11 -5.96
C LYS A 61 -2.53 14.55 -4.82
N ALA A 62 -3.00 15.41 -3.93
CA ALA A 62 -2.21 15.89 -2.79
C ALA A 62 -1.81 14.74 -1.84
N VAL A 63 -2.72 13.81 -1.57
CA VAL A 63 -2.42 12.61 -0.77
C VAL A 63 -1.43 11.70 -1.50
N ALA A 64 -1.60 11.49 -2.82
CA ALA A 64 -0.68 10.68 -3.62
C ALA A 64 0.75 11.26 -3.62
N ASP A 65 0.88 12.58 -3.76
CA ASP A 65 2.18 13.26 -3.71
C ASP A 65 2.80 13.15 -2.30
N LEU A 66 2.01 13.34 -1.24
CA LEU A 66 2.48 13.21 0.15
C LEU A 66 2.98 11.79 0.44
N VAL A 67 2.19 10.76 0.08
CA VAL A 67 2.58 9.36 0.28
C VAL A 67 3.80 9.01 -0.57
N SER A 68 3.87 9.49 -1.81
CA SER A 68 5.03 9.27 -2.68
C SER A 68 6.30 9.86 -2.07
N PHE A 69 6.20 11.06 -1.49
CA PHE A 69 7.29 11.68 -0.75
C PHE A 69 7.67 10.88 0.51
N MET A 70 6.70 10.38 1.28
CA MET A 70 6.97 9.52 2.44
C MET A 70 7.68 8.22 2.05
N VAL A 71 7.26 7.57 0.96
CA VAL A 71 7.91 6.36 0.42
C VAL A 71 9.36 6.67 0.03
N TRP A 72 9.59 7.79 -0.68
CA TRP A 72 10.93 8.20 -1.04
C TRP A 72 11.80 8.51 0.19
N MET A 73 11.27 9.21 1.20
CA MET A 73 12.01 9.51 2.43
C MET A 73 12.36 8.27 3.24
N SER A 74 11.46 7.29 3.29
CA SER A 74 11.74 6.00 3.94
C SER A 74 12.83 5.22 3.21
N GLU A 75 13.03 5.47 1.91
CA GLU A 75 13.94 4.69 1.09
C GLU A 75 14.54 5.48 -0.10
N PRO A 76 15.42 6.46 0.16
CA PRO A 76 15.90 7.37 -0.89
C PRO A 76 16.79 6.69 -1.94
N ILE A 77 17.29 5.48 -1.64
CA ILE A 77 18.16 4.67 -2.51
C ILE A 77 17.46 3.45 -3.12
N ALA A 78 16.12 3.40 -3.08
CA ALA A 78 15.31 2.28 -3.56
C ALA A 78 15.70 1.79 -4.97
N GLU A 79 15.86 2.73 -5.90
CA GLU A 79 16.18 2.44 -7.30
C GLU A 79 17.56 1.78 -7.45
N LYS A 80 18.58 2.33 -6.78
CA LYS A 80 19.94 1.74 -6.79
C LYS A 80 19.94 0.33 -6.21
N ARG A 81 19.22 0.09 -5.12
CA ARG A 81 19.12 -1.24 -4.52
C ARG A 81 18.45 -2.23 -5.48
N LYS A 82 17.35 -1.84 -6.13
CA LYS A 82 16.67 -2.69 -7.13
C LYS A 82 17.61 -3.03 -8.29
N ALA A 83 18.33 -2.05 -8.84
CA ALA A 83 19.29 -2.26 -9.91
C ALA A 83 20.41 -3.23 -9.50
N ILE A 84 21.04 -3.03 -8.33
CA ILE A 84 22.06 -3.94 -7.80
C ILE A 84 21.48 -5.34 -7.61
N GLY A 85 20.28 -5.46 -7.03
CA GLY A 85 19.60 -6.73 -6.83
C GLY A 85 19.39 -7.49 -8.14
N THR A 86 18.92 -6.81 -9.19
CA THR A 86 18.76 -7.42 -10.52
C THR A 86 20.10 -7.93 -11.08
N VAL A 87 21.16 -7.13 -10.99
CA VAL A 87 22.50 -7.54 -11.45
C VAL A 87 23.00 -8.76 -10.69
N VAL A 88 22.86 -8.77 -9.36
CA VAL A 88 23.26 -9.90 -8.51
C VAL A 88 22.47 -11.16 -8.86
N LEU A 89 21.15 -11.06 -9.09
CA LEU A 89 20.33 -12.22 -9.47
C LEU A 89 20.74 -12.80 -10.84
N ILE A 90 21.02 -11.95 -11.82
CA ILE A 90 21.53 -12.40 -13.13
C ILE A 90 22.88 -13.11 -12.98
N PHE A 91 23.79 -12.52 -12.21
CA PHE A 91 25.09 -13.14 -11.93
C PHE A 91 24.96 -14.50 -11.25
N LEU A 92 24.12 -14.60 -10.21
CA LEU A 92 23.88 -15.84 -9.49
C LEU A 92 23.21 -16.91 -10.36
N ALA A 93 22.30 -16.52 -11.26
CA ALA A 93 21.69 -17.45 -12.22
C ALA A 93 22.74 -18.03 -13.18
N GLY A 94 23.64 -17.19 -13.71
CA GLY A 94 24.75 -17.65 -14.54
C GLY A 94 25.71 -18.56 -13.78
N LEU A 95 26.11 -18.15 -12.57
CA LEU A 95 26.98 -18.95 -11.70
C LEU A 95 26.34 -20.29 -11.36
N PHE A 96 25.03 -20.31 -11.08
CA PHE A 96 24.30 -21.54 -10.78
C PHE A 96 24.38 -22.55 -11.93
N VAL A 97 24.24 -22.11 -13.19
CA VAL A 97 24.41 -22.99 -14.36
C VAL A 97 25.83 -23.56 -14.41
N LEU A 98 26.85 -22.74 -14.20
CA LEU A 98 28.25 -23.18 -14.20
C LEU A 98 28.54 -24.14 -13.06
N SER A 99 28.10 -23.84 -11.84
CA SER A 99 28.25 -24.70 -10.67
C SER A 99 27.49 -26.01 -10.83
N TYR A 100 26.30 -25.99 -11.45
CA TYR A 100 25.55 -27.21 -11.75
C TYR A 100 26.26 -28.08 -12.79
N ALA A 101 26.80 -27.48 -13.86
CA ALA A 101 27.60 -28.19 -14.85
C ALA A 101 28.87 -28.79 -14.22
N LEU A 102 29.55 -28.03 -13.35
CA LEU A 102 30.71 -28.51 -12.60
C LEU A 102 30.34 -29.69 -11.69
N LYS A 103 29.26 -29.58 -10.91
CA LYS A 103 28.74 -30.66 -10.07
C LYS A 103 28.48 -31.92 -10.91
N LYS A 104 27.79 -31.76 -12.04
CA LYS A 104 27.45 -32.87 -12.94
C LYS A 104 28.70 -33.58 -13.47
N ASN A 105 29.74 -32.84 -13.84
CA ASN A 105 31.00 -33.42 -14.28
C ASN A 105 31.76 -34.13 -13.14
N TYR A 106 31.83 -33.51 -11.96
CA TYR A 106 32.54 -34.06 -10.81
C TYR A 106 31.89 -35.35 -10.27
N TRP A 107 30.57 -35.45 -10.37
CA TRP A 107 29.80 -36.62 -9.93
C TRP A 107 29.65 -37.68 -11.02
N LYS A 108 30.24 -37.47 -12.21
CA LYS A 108 30.13 -38.43 -13.31
C LYS A 108 30.86 -39.75 -13.02
N ASP A 109 31.97 -39.68 -12.30
CA ASP A 109 32.83 -40.83 -11.99
C ASP A 109 32.51 -41.46 -10.62
N ILE A 110 31.53 -40.90 -9.91
CA ILE A 110 31.02 -41.42 -8.64
C ILE A 110 29.61 -41.96 -8.92
N HIS A 111 29.55 -43.23 -9.33
CA HIS A 111 28.34 -44.07 -9.29
C HIS A 111 28.45 -45.00 -8.07
#